data_AF-A0A7V4W5A2-F1
#
_entry.id   AF-A0A7V4W5A2-F1
#
_cell.length_a   1.000
_cell.length_b   1.000
_cell.length_c   1.000
_cell.angle_alpha   90.00
_cell.angle_beta   90.00
_cell.angle_gamma   90.00
#
_symmetry.space_group_name_H-M   'P 1'
#
loop_
_entity.id
_entity.type
_entity.pdbx_description
1 polymer ?
#
loop_
_entity_poly.entity_id
_entity_poly.type
_entity_poly.pdbx_seq_one_letter_code
_entity_poly.pdbx_strand_id
1 'polypeptide(L)'
;MGSVGPESPAALVCAILYKEDSFRDQALEGLKEDFGPVARVQSPFPFDFTSYYHKEMGAPLFKQIAVFEELAPQGFLAEIKHLTNRREENLSRFGARTVNLDPGLLLPSRLVLASTKDRAHRIYLSGGIYGEVTLLYHEDAFTPLPWTYADYRLPSTLTFLREVREWYLGRTKRLKEAEG
;
A
#
# COMPACT_ATOMS: atom_id res chain seq x y z
N MET A 1 32.92 -5.17 10.54
CA MET A 1 31.72 -5.83 10.00
C MET A 1 30.51 -5.25 10.70
N GLY A 2 29.44 -4.93 9.96
CA GLY A 2 28.19 -4.47 10.59
C GLY A 2 27.53 -5.62 11.33
N SER A 3 27.02 -5.36 12.54
CA SER A 3 26.14 -6.30 13.26
C SER A 3 24.77 -6.31 12.60
N VAL A 4 24.18 -7.49 12.41
CA VAL A 4 22.78 -7.62 11.96
C VAL A 4 21.88 -7.07 13.06
N GLY A 5 21.12 -6.01 12.73
CA GLY A 5 20.11 -5.45 13.63
C GLY A 5 18.76 -6.14 13.46
N PRO A 6 17.86 -6.02 14.46
CA PRO A 6 16.49 -6.52 14.32
C PRO A 6 15.76 -5.79 13.20
N GLU A 7 14.89 -6.50 12.50
CA GLU A 7 14.00 -5.93 11.50
C GLU A 7 13.06 -4.91 12.15
N SER A 8 13.03 -3.68 11.62
CA SER A 8 12.06 -2.69 12.06
C SER A 8 10.71 -2.95 11.38
N PRO A 9 9.61 -3.11 12.12
CA PRO A 9 8.30 -3.31 11.50
C PRO A 9 7.84 -2.02 10.80
N ALA A 10 7.02 -2.15 9.78
CA ALA A 10 6.54 -1.05 8.94
C ALA A 10 5.02 -0.92 8.99
N ALA A 11 4.49 0.27 8.71
CA ALA A 11 3.05 0.44 8.55
C ALA A 11 2.62 -0.17 7.21
N LEU A 12 1.73 -1.15 7.27
CA LEU A 12 1.14 -1.73 6.07
C LEU A 12 0.08 -0.77 5.51
N VAL A 13 0.27 -0.39 4.25
CA VAL A 13 -0.70 0.39 3.49
C VAL A 13 -1.21 -0.44 2.31
N CYS A 14 -2.47 -0.28 1.93
CA CYS A 14 -3.03 -0.91 0.73
C CYS A 14 -3.86 0.11 -0.04
N ALA A 15 -3.45 0.38 -1.27
CA ALA A 15 -4.22 1.21 -2.20
C ALA A 15 -5.32 0.36 -2.85
N ILE A 16 -6.56 0.82 -2.74
CA ILE A 16 -7.75 0.14 -3.25
C ILE A 16 -8.31 1.00 -4.38
N LEU A 17 -8.20 0.51 -5.61
CA LEU A 17 -8.84 1.10 -6.79
C LEU A 17 -10.12 0.33 -7.10
N TYR A 18 -11.22 1.01 -7.32
CA TYR A 18 -12.53 0.39 -7.47
C TYR A 18 -13.49 1.26 -8.29
N LYS A 19 -14.58 0.66 -8.79
CA LYS A 19 -15.71 1.37 -9.40
C LYS A 19 -16.91 1.42 -8.47
N GLU A 20 -17.33 0.25 -7.96
CA GLU A 20 -18.51 0.11 -7.12
C GLU A 20 -18.12 -0.04 -5.66
N ASP A 21 -18.82 0.68 -4.79
CA ASP A 21 -18.57 0.66 -3.35
C ASP A 21 -18.73 -0.73 -2.74
N SER A 22 -19.65 -1.54 -3.26
CA SER A 22 -19.86 -2.92 -2.82
C SER A 22 -18.61 -3.80 -2.94
N PHE A 23 -17.83 -3.66 -4.01
CA PHE A 23 -16.58 -4.41 -4.18
C PHE A 23 -15.45 -3.83 -3.33
N ARG A 24 -15.43 -2.50 -3.15
CA ARG A 24 -14.51 -1.85 -2.21
C ARG A 24 -14.74 -2.31 -0.78
N ASP A 25 -15.99 -2.44 -0.34
CA ASP A 25 -16.33 -2.86 1.01
C ASP A 25 -15.96 -4.33 1.23
N GLN A 26 -16.24 -5.19 0.25
CA GLN A 26 -15.80 -6.60 0.27
C GLN A 26 -14.27 -6.72 0.29
N ALA A 27 -13.56 -5.90 -0.50
CA ALA A 27 -12.10 -5.87 -0.49
C ALA A 27 -11.56 -5.42 0.87
N LEU A 28 -12.12 -4.35 1.44
CA LEU A 28 -11.69 -3.85 2.74
C LEU A 28 -11.94 -4.87 3.86
N GLU A 29 -13.05 -5.60 3.81
CA GLU A 29 -13.32 -6.66 4.78
C GLU A 29 -12.34 -7.83 4.66
N GLY A 30 -12.07 -8.31 3.44
CA GLY A 30 -11.06 -9.34 3.22
C GLY A 30 -9.65 -8.90 3.64
N LEU A 31 -9.31 -7.62 3.45
CA LEU A 31 -8.04 -7.08 3.92
C LEU A 31 -7.96 -7.02 5.46
N LYS A 32 -9.08 -6.78 6.16
CA LYS A 32 -9.11 -6.83 7.63
C LYS A 32 -8.93 -8.25 8.16
N GLU A 33 -9.52 -9.23 7.48
CA GLU A 33 -9.30 -10.65 7.80
C GLU A 33 -7.82 -11.03 7.67
N ASP A 34 -7.16 -10.50 6.62
CA ASP A 34 -5.76 -10.84 6.32
C ASP A 34 -4.75 -10.08 7.21
N PHE A 35 -5.04 -8.82 7.54
CA PHE A 35 -4.06 -7.89 8.11
C PHE A 35 -4.50 -7.19 9.41
N GLY A 36 -5.64 -7.59 9.96
CA GLY A 36 -6.20 -7.03 11.18
C GLY A 36 -6.97 -5.72 10.98
N PRO A 37 -7.33 -5.04 12.08
CA PRO A 37 -8.17 -3.85 12.03
C PRO A 37 -7.54 -2.70 11.22
N VAL A 38 -8.39 -1.88 10.61
CA VAL A 38 -7.97 -0.69 9.88
C VAL A 38 -7.74 0.46 10.87
N ALA A 39 -6.52 0.98 10.90
CA ALA A 39 -6.15 2.13 11.71
C ALA A 39 -6.59 3.46 11.07
N ARG A 40 -6.43 3.58 9.75
CA ARG A 40 -6.73 4.81 8.99
C ARG A 40 -7.16 4.48 7.58
N VAL A 41 -8.05 5.30 7.02
CA VAL A 41 -8.44 5.24 5.61
C VAL A 41 -8.45 6.66 5.05
N GLN A 42 -7.83 6.84 3.88
CA GLN A 42 -7.89 8.09 3.14
C GLN A 42 -9.31 8.30 2.59
N SER A 43 -9.82 9.53 2.58
CA SER A 43 -11.04 9.82 1.82
C SER A 43 -10.87 9.41 0.35
N PRO A 44 -11.87 8.75 -0.26
CA PRO A 44 -11.81 8.39 -1.66
C PRO A 44 -11.61 9.59 -2.57
N PHE A 45 -10.83 9.42 -3.63
CA PHE A 45 -10.65 10.42 -4.68
C PHE A 45 -10.87 9.82 -6.07
N PRO A 46 -11.35 10.61 -7.05
CA PRO A 46 -11.45 10.16 -8.44
C PRO A 46 -10.09 9.72 -8.99
N PHE A 47 -10.07 8.60 -9.71
CA PHE A 47 -8.88 8.09 -10.37
C PHE A 47 -9.00 8.26 -11.88
N ASP A 48 -8.37 9.29 -12.43
CA ASP A 48 -8.41 9.68 -13.83
C ASP A 48 -7.03 9.76 -14.49
N PHE A 49 -6.00 9.20 -13.85
CA PHE A 49 -4.60 9.25 -14.31
C PHE A 49 -4.28 8.32 -15.49
N THR A 50 -5.10 7.29 -15.73
CA THR A 50 -4.91 6.33 -16.83
C THR A 50 -6.19 5.58 -17.16
N SER A 51 -6.39 5.23 -18.42
CA SER A 51 -7.50 4.39 -18.90
C SER A 51 -7.20 2.88 -18.81
N TYR A 52 -6.02 2.48 -18.30
CA TYR A 52 -5.55 1.09 -18.26
C TYR A 52 -6.58 0.11 -17.69
N TYR A 53 -7.31 0.51 -16.65
CA TYR A 53 -8.27 -0.33 -15.95
C TYR A 53 -9.68 -0.33 -16.57
N HIS A 54 -9.99 0.62 -17.47
CA HIS A 54 -11.36 0.84 -17.94
C HIS A 54 -11.94 -0.35 -18.70
N LYS A 55 -11.11 -1.11 -19.41
CA LYS A 55 -11.57 -2.28 -20.17
C LYS A 55 -12.13 -3.38 -19.25
N GLU A 56 -11.56 -3.52 -18.06
CA GLU A 56 -11.94 -4.56 -17.10
C GLU A 56 -12.94 -4.04 -16.07
N MET A 57 -12.68 -2.87 -15.48
CA MET A 57 -13.42 -2.34 -14.33
C MET A 57 -14.49 -1.31 -14.74
N GLY A 58 -14.43 -0.78 -15.96
CA GLY A 58 -15.23 0.36 -16.39
C GLY A 58 -14.74 1.70 -15.84
N ALA A 59 -15.60 2.72 -15.94
CA ALA A 59 -15.39 4.06 -15.42
C ALA A 59 -16.72 4.61 -14.84
N PRO A 60 -16.70 5.65 -13.99
CA PRO A 60 -15.51 6.26 -13.36
C PRO A 60 -14.89 5.33 -12.31
N LEU A 61 -13.61 5.56 -12.00
CA LEU A 61 -12.89 4.85 -10.95
C LEU A 61 -12.57 5.77 -9.77
N PHE A 62 -12.49 5.18 -8.59
CA PHE A 62 -12.13 5.83 -7.35
C PHE A 62 -10.99 5.06 -6.68
N LYS A 63 -10.16 5.78 -5.95
CA LYS A 63 -9.06 5.20 -5.19
C LYS A 63 -9.07 5.71 -3.76
N GLN A 64 -8.70 4.84 -2.82
CA GLN A 64 -8.39 5.20 -1.45
C GLN A 64 -7.23 4.35 -0.93
N ILE A 65 -6.61 4.78 0.16
CA ILE A 65 -5.52 4.05 0.81
C ILE A 65 -5.97 3.68 2.22
N ALA A 66 -5.95 2.39 2.53
CA ALA A 66 -6.18 1.86 3.87
C ALA A 66 -4.85 1.55 4.57
N VAL A 67 -4.81 1.72 5.89
CA VAL A 67 -3.67 1.42 6.76
C VAL A 67 -4.15 0.58 7.93
N PHE A 68 -3.38 -0.45 8.28
CA PHE A 68 -3.77 -1.45 9.28
C PHE A 68 -3.08 -1.19 10.62
N GLU A 69 -3.72 -1.59 11.72
CA GLU A 69 -3.22 -1.38 13.09
C GLU A 69 -1.97 -2.21 13.39
N GLU A 70 -1.90 -3.40 12.79
CA GLU A 70 -0.78 -4.32 12.88
C GLU A 70 0.37 -3.85 11.98
N LEU A 71 1.57 -3.76 12.56
CA LEU A 71 2.76 -3.42 11.79
C LEU A 71 3.32 -4.68 11.14
N ALA A 72 3.63 -4.59 9.85
CA ALA A 72 4.12 -5.72 9.07
C ALA A 72 5.65 -5.83 9.15
N PRO A 73 6.21 -7.05 9.27
CA PRO A 73 7.61 -7.30 8.96
C PRO A 73 7.89 -6.91 7.50
N GLN A 74 9.02 -6.27 7.22
CA GLN A 74 9.35 -5.80 5.87
C GLN A 74 9.57 -6.97 4.89
N GLY A 75 10.13 -8.07 5.38
CA GLY A 75 10.39 -9.28 4.60
C GLY A 75 9.13 -9.92 4.02
N PHE A 76 7.94 -9.56 4.51
CA PHE A 76 6.66 -10.17 4.12
C PHE A 76 5.93 -9.44 2.99
N LEU A 77 6.52 -8.38 2.41
CA LEU A 77 5.85 -7.58 1.38
C LEU A 77 5.47 -8.41 0.13
N ALA A 78 6.27 -9.42 -0.22
CA ALA A 78 5.96 -10.30 -1.35
C ALA A 78 4.75 -11.19 -1.05
N GLU A 79 4.71 -11.79 0.13
CA GLU A 79 3.62 -12.63 0.63
C GLU A 79 2.32 -11.83 0.72
N ILE A 80 2.40 -10.60 1.23
CA ILE A 80 1.29 -9.64 1.27
C ILE A 80 0.77 -9.36 -0.15
N LYS A 81 1.63 -9.13 -1.15
CA LYS A 81 1.17 -8.95 -2.54
C LYS A 81 0.52 -10.20 -3.11
N HIS A 82 1.01 -11.38 -2.78
CA HIS A 82 0.34 -12.62 -3.20
C HIS A 82 -1.04 -12.76 -2.55
N LEU A 83 -1.20 -12.40 -1.28
CA LEU A 83 -2.51 -12.36 -0.61
C LEU A 83 -3.46 -11.39 -1.32
N THR A 84 -3.03 -10.15 -1.56
CA THR A 84 -3.90 -9.16 -2.21
C THR A 84 -4.25 -9.53 -3.65
N ASN A 85 -3.33 -10.14 -4.41
CA ASN A 85 -3.64 -10.66 -5.75
C ASN A 85 -4.73 -11.75 -5.70
N ARG A 86 -4.65 -12.69 -4.76
CA ARG A 86 -5.70 -13.72 -4.59
C ARG A 86 -7.05 -13.10 -4.22
N ARG A 87 -7.06 -12.02 -3.41
CA ARG A 87 -8.29 -11.28 -3.10
C ARG A 87 -8.86 -10.62 -4.35
N GLU A 88 -8.04 -9.99 -5.20
CA GLU A 88 -8.48 -9.44 -6.49
C GLU A 88 -9.11 -10.52 -7.38
N GLU A 89 -8.47 -11.69 -7.48
CA GLU A 89 -8.98 -12.84 -8.25
C GLU A 89 -10.33 -13.32 -7.72
N ASN A 90 -10.47 -13.48 -6.40
CA ASN A 90 -11.73 -13.92 -5.77
C ASN A 90 -12.88 -12.93 -5.97
N LEU A 91 -12.59 -11.63 -6.08
CA LEU A 91 -13.59 -10.59 -6.29
C LEU A 91 -13.90 -10.34 -7.78
N SER A 92 -13.10 -10.91 -8.68
CA SER A 92 -13.27 -10.74 -10.12
C SER A 92 -14.59 -11.34 -10.62
N ARG A 93 -15.17 -10.73 -11.66
CA ARG A 93 -16.44 -11.16 -12.27
C ARG A 93 -16.23 -11.42 -13.74
N PHE A 94 -16.64 -12.59 -14.21
CA PHE A 94 -16.52 -13.00 -15.62
C PHE A 94 -15.09 -12.84 -16.19
N GLY A 95 -14.07 -13.06 -15.35
CA GLY A 95 -12.66 -12.90 -15.74
C GLY A 95 -12.16 -11.45 -15.79
N ALA A 96 -12.96 -10.46 -15.35
CA ALA A 96 -12.56 -9.07 -15.25
C ALA A 96 -12.42 -8.64 -13.79
N ARG A 97 -11.41 -7.80 -13.52
CA ARG A 97 -11.19 -7.20 -12.20
C ARG A 97 -12.34 -6.27 -11.83
N THR A 98 -12.68 -6.28 -10.56
CA THR A 98 -13.65 -5.36 -9.93
C THR A 98 -12.96 -4.39 -8.97
N VAL A 99 -11.80 -4.79 -8.46
CA VAL A 99 -10.87 -4.00 -7.65
C VAL A 99 -9.43 -4.26 -8.08
N ASN A 100 -8.54 -3.33 -7.76
CA ASN A 100 -7.08 -3.53 -7.79
C ASN A 100 -6.50 -3.13 -6.42
N LEU A 101 -5.67 -3.99 -5.84
CA LEU A 101 -5.12 -3.90 -4.49
C LEU A 101 -3.59 -3.82 -4.55
N ASP A 102 -3.07 -2.63 -4.25
CA ASP A 102 -1.64 -2.34 -4.27
C ASP A 102 -1.10 -2.19 -2.83
N PRO A 103 -0.59 -3.26 -2.21
CA PRO A 103 0.03 -3.18 -0.90
C PRO A 103 1.42 -2.51 -0.95
N GLY A 104 1.77 -1.92 0.17
CA GLY A 104 3.06 -1.29 0.39
C GLY A 104 3.41 -1.15 1.86
N LEU A 105 4.65 -0.78 2.12
CA LEU A 105 5.19 -0.55 3.44
C LEU A 105 5.63 0.89 3.59
N LEU A 106 5.07 1.58 4.57
CA LEU A 106 5.52 2.88 5.00
C LEU A 106 6.50 2.74 6.16
N LEU A 107 7.68 3.30 5.94
CA LEU A 107 8.82 3.36 6.85
C LEU A 107 9.12 4.81 7.24
N PRO A 108 9.99 5.07 8.24
CA PRO A 108 10.33 6.43 8.63
C PRO A 108 10.86 7.32 7.50
N SER A 109 11.51 6.73 6.49
CA SER A 109 12.19 7.45 5.41
C SER A 109 11.66 7.18 4.02
N ARG A 110 10.69 6.26 3.86
CA ARG A 110 10.23 5.85 2.52
C ARG A 110 8.87 5.14 2.52
N LEU A 111 8.20 5.20 1.39
CA LEU A 111 7.12 4.29 1.02
C LEU A 111 7.64 3.31 -0.04
N VAL A 112 7.44 2.02 0.20
CA VAL A 112 7.75 0.94 -0.77
C VAL A 112 6.44 0.30 -1.22
N LEU A 113 6.22 0.16 -2.54
CA LEU A 113 5.07 -0.56 -3.08
C LEU A 113 5.50 -1.89 -3.69
N ALA A 114 4.62 -2.89 -3.64
CA ALA A 114 4.82 -4.18 -4.27
C ALA A 114 4.25 -4.21 -5.70
N SER A 115 4.94 -4.89 -6.62
CA SER A 115 4.48 -5.06 -7.99
C SER A 115 4.87 -6.41 -8.57
N THR A 116 4.05 -6.94 -9.47
CA THR A 116 4.36 -8.13 -10.28
C THR A 116 5.14 -7.81 -11.56
N LYS A 117 5.27 -6.52 -11.89
CA LYS A 117 5.90 -6.07 -13.13
C LYS A 117 7.37 -5.72 -12.86
N ASP A 118 8.29 -6.33 -13.59
CA ASP A 118 9.70 -5.97 -13.54
C ASP A 118 9.97 -4.66 -14.29
N ARG A 119 10.73 -3.75 -13.68
CA ARG A 119 11.20 -2.49 -14.28
C ARG A 119 12.57 -2.12 -13.70
N ALA A 120 13.31 -1.29 -14.42
CA ALA A 120 14.72 -0.95 -14.12
C ALA A 120 14.99 -0.49 -12.68
N HIS A 121 14.04 0.19 -12.03
CA HIS A 121 14.18 0.70 -10.66
C HIS A 121 13.62 -0.23 -9.58
N ARG A 122 13.10 -1.40 -9.95
CA ARG A 122 12.44 -2.34 -9.05
C ARG A 122 13.39 -3.44 -8.63
N ILE A 123 13.34 -3.78 -7.35
CA ILE A 123 14.22 -4.79 -6.77
C ILE A 123 13.39 -6.05 -6.52
N TYR A 124 13.89 -7.18 -6.99
CA TYR A 124 13.25 -8.48 -6.73
C TYR A 124 13.24 -8.76 -5.22
N LEU A 125 12.08 -9.16 -4.69
CA LEU A 125 11.92 -9.57 -3.29
C LEU A 125 11.93 -11.11 -3.21
N SER A 126 10.84 -11.72 -3.65
CA SER A 126 10.63 -13.18 -3.72
C SER A 126 9.35 -13.47 -4.52
N GLY A 127 9.13 -14.72 -4.94
CA GLY A 127 7.84 -15.16 -5.53
C GLY A 127 7.41 -14.48 -6.84
N GLY A 128 8.32 -13.82 -7.56
CA GLY A 128 7.95 -13.00 -8.72
C GLY A 128 7.44 -11.59 -8.37
N ILE A 129 7.56 -11.19 -7.10
CA ILE A 129 7.20 -9.86 -6.61
C ILE A 129 8.45 -8.99 -6.49
N TYR A 130 8.28 -7.74 -6.89
CA TYR A 130 9.29 -6.71 -6.82
C TYR A 130 8.83 -5.58 -5.89
N GLY A 131 9.78 -4.97 -5.19
CA GLY A 131 9.58 -3.77 -4.39
C GLY A 131 10.09 -2.54 -5.13
N GLU A 132 9.37 -1.43 -5.00
CA GLU A 132 9.81 -0.14 -5.54
C GLU A 132 9.65 0.96 -4.48
N VAL A 133 10.74 1.70 -4.22
CA VAL A 133 10.64 2.92 -3.42
C VAL A 133 9.83 3.93 -4.24
N THR A 134 8.66 4.30 -3.74
CA THR A 134 7.71 5.18 -4.43
C THR A 134 7.79 6.60 -3.92
N LEU A 135 8.07 6.81 -2.62
CA LEU A 135 8.29 8.13 -2.04
C LEU A 135 9.46 8.05 -1.07
N LEU A 136 10.23 9.14 -0.97
CA LEU A 136 11.22 9.36 0.09
C LEU A 136 10.67 10.38 1.08
N TYR A 137 10.99 10.24 2.36
CA TYR A 137 10.68 11.26 3.36
C TYR A 137 11.97 11.95 3.79
N HIS A 138 12.08 13.25 3.52
CA HIS A 138 13.18 14.10 3.95
C HIS A 138 12.68 15.54 4.13
N GLU A 139 13.34 16.33 4.97
CA GLU A 139 12.98 17.74 5.21
C GLU A 139 11.48 17.91 5.52
N ASP A 140 10.98 17.05 6.40
CA ASP A 140 9.59 17.00 6.88
C ASP A 140 8.50 16.78 5.81
N ALA A 141 8.88 16.35 4.60
CA ALA A 141 7.97 16.10 3.49
C ALA A 141 8.22 14.76 2.78
N PHE A 142 7.15 14.20 2.18
CA PHE A 142 7.28 13.14 1.20
C PHE A 142 7.61 13.72 -0.17
N THR A 143 8.71 13.26 -0.75
CA THR A 143 9.19 13.68 -2.07
C THR A 143 9.04 12.54 -3.07
N PRO A 144 8.34 12.79 -4.19
CA PRO A 144 8.27 11.86 -5.31
C PRO A 144 9.62 11.64 -6.00
N LEU A 145 9.84 10.39 -6.42
CA LEU A 145 10.91 9.97 -7.32
C LEU A 145 10.45 10.09 -8.79
N PRO A 146 11.35 9.98 -9.78
CA PRO A 146 10.98 10.10 -11.20
C PRO A 146 9.88 9.13 -11.64
N TRP A 147 9.82 7.95 -11.04
CA TRP A 147 8.84 6.89 -11.36
C TRP A 147 7.61 6.85 -10.44
N THR A 148 7.48 7.76 -9.47
CA THR A 148 6.29 7.81 -8.59
C THR A 148 5.03 8.01 -9.42
N TYR A 149 4.04 7.14 -9.19
CA TYR A 149 2.73 7.22 -9.83
C TYR A 149 2.04 8.56 -9.54
N ALA A 150 1.26 9.07 -10.50
CA ALA A 150 0.67 10.41 -10.44
C ALA A 150 -0.29 10.60 -9.26
N ASP A 151 -1.06 9.57 -8.92
CA ASP A 151 -1.98 9.53 -7.77
C ASP A 151 -1.26 9.64 -6.41
N TYR A 152 -0.01 9.16 -6.32
CA TYR A 152 0.83 9.33 -5.12
C TYR A 152 1.50 10.70 -5.03
N ARG A 153 1.41 11.53 -6.08
CA ARG A 153 1.90 12.92 -6.10
C ARG A 153 0.85 13.92 -5.66
N LEU A 154 -0.41 13.48 -5.49
CA LEU A 154 -1.49 14.36 -5.07
C LEU A 154 -1.20 14.96 -3.69
N PRO A 155 -1.45 16.27 -3.48
CA PRO A 155 -1.29 16.89 -2.18
C PRO A 155 -2.06 16.18 -1.06
N SER A 156 -3.27 15.72 -1.35
CA SER A 156 -4.11 14.95 -0.42
C SER A 156 -3.47 13.61 -0.04
N THR A 157 -2.90 12.89 -1.00
CA THR A 157 -2.20 11.62 -0.77
C THR A 157 -0.91 11.83 0.04
N LEU A 158 -0.10 12.84 -0.29
CA LEU A 158 1.11 13.17 0.45
C LEU A 158 0.80 13.59 1.90
N THR A 159 -0.27 14.36 2.10
CA THR A 159 -0.74 14.77 3.43
C THR A 159 -1.18 13.56 4.25
N PHE A 160 -2.02 12.69 3.67
CA PHE A 160 -2.46 11.47 4.33
C PHE A 160 -1.29 10.57 4.72
N LEU A 161 -0.32 10.36 3.81
CA LEU A 161 0.84 9.52 4.11
C LEU A 161 1.73 10.12 5.21
N ARG A 162 1.83 11.45 5.30
CA ARG A 162 2.52 12.11 6.42
C ARG A 162 1.83 11.83 7.76
N GLU A 163 0.50 11.93 7.82
CA GLU A 163 -0.26 11.60 9.03
C GLU A 163 -0.13 10.12 9.41
N VAL A 164 -0.10 9.23 8.42
CA VAL A 164 0.18 7.80 8.62
C VAL A 164 1.58 7.60 9.19
N ARG A 165 2.58 8.32 8.69
CA ARG A 165 3.95 8.27 9.21
C ARG A 165 4.01 8.71 10.67
N GLU A 166 3.38 9.82 11.03
CA GLU A 166 3.33 10.31 12.42
C GLU A 166 2.67 9.29 13.35
N TRP A 167 1.54 8.72 12.92
CA TRP A 167 0.86 7.64 13.64
C TRP A 167 1.76 6.41 13.83
N TYR A 168 2.44 5.98 12.76
CA TYR A 168 3.35 4.84 12.75
C TYR A 168 4.52 5.04 13.72
N LEU A 169 5.14 6.22 13.72
CA LEU A 169 6.22 6.56 14.65
C LEU A 169 5.73 6.53 16.11
N GLY A 170 4.54 7.04 16.38
CA GLY A 170 3.92 6.95 17.71
C GLY A 170 3.57 5.50 18.11
N ARG A 171 3.20 4.65 17.15
CA ARG A 171 2.91 3.22 17.39
C ARG A 171 4.18 2.43 17.71
N THR A 172 5.24 2.61 16.92
CA THR A 172 6.53 1.94 17.14
C THR A 172 7.17 2.32 18.47
N LYS A 173 7.06 3.58 18.90
CA LYS A 173 7.52 4.01 20.22
C LYS A 173 6.79 3.26 21.36
N ARG A 174 5.46 3.19 21.30
CA ARG A 174 4.64 2.48 22.31
C ARG A 174 4.91 0.98 22.36
N LEU A 175 5.20 0.34 21.23
CA LEU A 175 5.56 -1.08 21.20
C LEU A 175 6.89 -1.33 21.92
N LYS A 176 7.91 -0.50 21.67
CA LYS A 176 9.20 -0.58 22.36
C LYS A 176 9.08 -0.35 23.88
N GLU A 177 8.18 0.55 24.28
CA GLU A 177 7.90 0.82 25.71
C GLU A 177 7.14 -0.32 26.39
N ALA A 178 6.39 -1.15 25.65
CA ALA A 178 5.68 -2.30 26.20
C ALA A 178 6.53 -3.58 26.25
N GLU A 179 7.62 -3.65 25.48
CA GLU A 179 8.56 -4.78 25.42
C GLU A 179 9.72 -4.65 26.43
N GLY A 180 9.95 -3.46 26.98
CA GLY A 180 11.02 -3.15 27.95
C GLY A 180 10.51 -3.06 29.38
#